data_AF-A0AA50DXC8-F1
#
_entry.id   AF-A0AA50DXC8-F1
#
_cell.length_a   1.000
_cell.length_b   1.000
_cell.length_c   1.000
_cell.angle_alpha   90.00
_cell.angle_beta   90.00
_cell.angle_gamma   90.00
#
_symmetry.space_group_name_H-M   'P 1'
#
loop_
_entity.id
_entity.type
_entity.pdbx_description
1 polymer ?
#
loop_
_entity_poly.entity_id
_entity_poly.type
_entity_poly.pdbx_seq_one_letter_code
_entity_poly.pdbx_strand_id
1 'polypeptide(L)'
;MVPTLRFYICLMLIGGGAMVVAQVDTVPRAVGALVLADLLLLLLTAIDYVRGKKQKITVQRQPLGPLSIGRENPVTITLENSGLTAIAKIKDDYPALFLATDELKTAQILPQGITQLSYQVQPRQRGEYVWGKVNVRQLCPWQLTWQQWTVGEGETVTVHPDLIGLKSLTIRLA
;
A
#
# COMPACT_ATOMS: atom_id res chain seq x y z
N MET A 1 4.32 -12.85 -0.32
CA MET A 1 2.90 -13.01 -0.72
C MET A 1 2.09 -12.94 0.56
N VAL A 2 1.14 -12.00 0.69
CA VAL A 2 0.30 -11.92 1.90
C VAL A 2 -1.12 -12.30 1.49
N PRO A 3 -1.72 -13.37 2.05
CA PRO A 3 -3.09 -13.77 1.71
C PRO A 3 -4.11 -12.68 2.05
N THR A 4 -5.18 -12.57 1.26
CA THR A 4 -6.26 -11.62 1.49
C THR A 4 -7.39 -12.25 2.31
N LEU A 5 -8.33 -11.43 2.77
CA LEU A 5 -9.55 -11.94 3.41
C LEU A 5 -10.34 -12.88 2.49
N ARG A 6 -10.36 -12.62 1.17
CA ARG A 6 -11.05 -13.48 0.20
C ARG A 6 -10.47 -14.89 0.15
N PHE A 7 -9.14 -15.02 0.23
CA PHE A 7 -8.50 -16.34 0.31
C PHE A 7 -8.98 -17.12 1.54
N TYR A 8 -9.02 -16.47 2.72
CA TYR A 8 -9.50 -17.11 3.95
C TYR A 8 -10.99 -17.47 3.90
N ILE A 9 -11.83 -16.62 3.27
CA ILE A 9 -13.24 -16.93 3.05
C ILE A 9 -13.37 -18.17 2.14
N CYS A 10 -12.63 -18.24 1.02
CA CYS A 10 -12.63 -19.41 0.15
C CYS A 10 -12.21 -20.68 0.90
N LEU A 11 -11.15 -20.60 1.71
CA LEU A 11 -10.69 -21.72 2.54
C LEU A 11 -11.76 -22.18 3.54
N MET A 12 -12.44 -21.24 4.20
CA MET A 12 -13.52 -21.55 5.15
C MET A 12 -14.73 -22.19 4.44
N LEU A 13 -15.10 -21.71 3.25
CA LEU A 13 -16.20 -22.28 2.46
C LEU A 13 -15.87 -23.69 1.97
N ILE A 14 -14.63 -23.93 1.56
CA ILE A 14 -14.15 -25.26 1.15
C ILE A 14 -14.22 -26.23 2.35
N GLY A 15 -13.69 -25.84 3.50
CA GLY A 15 -13.73 -26.65 4.72
C GLY A 15 -15.17 -26.92 5.20
N GLY A 16 -16.02 -25.90 5.25
CA GLY A 16 -17.43 -26.03 5.63
C GLY A 16 -18.22 -26.90 4.65
N GLY A 17 -17.98 -26.75 3.35
CA GLY A 17 -18.58 -27.60 2.31
C GLY A 17 -18.19 -29.07 2.45
N ALA A 18 -16.91 -29.34 2.70
CA ALA A 18 -16.43 -30.71 2.93
C ALA A 18 -17.07 -31.36 4.16
N MET A 19 -17.30 -30.61 5.24
CA MET A 19 -18.03 -31.11 6.42
C MET A 19 -19.47 -31.51 6.09
N VAL A 20 -20.17 -30.75 5.25
CA VAL A 20 -21.55 -31.07 4.82
C VAL A 20 -21.56 -32.31 3.92
N VAL A 21 -20.63 -32.40 2.96
CA VAL A 21 -20.52 -33.57 2.07
C VAL A 21 -20.24 -34.85 2.86
N ALA A 22 -19.43 -34.78 3.92
CA ALA A 22 -19.16 -35.92 4.80
C ALA A 22 -20.39 -36.44 5.56
N GLN A 23 -21.48 -35.67 5.66
CA GLN A 23 -22.74 -36.14 6.25
C GLN A 23 -23.57 -36.98 5.26
N VAL A 24 -23.33 -36.83 3.96
CA VAL A 24 -24.16 -37.42 2.88
C VAL A 24 -23.40 -38.51 2.10
N ASP A 25 -22.08 -38.38 1.97
CA ASP A 25 -21.20 -39.33 1.26
C ASP A 25 -20.16 -39.94 2.22
N THR A 26 -19.42 -40.94 1.72
CA THR A 26 -18.33 -41.60 2.43
C THR A 26 -17.19 -40.63 2.79
N VAL A 27 -16.76 -40.67 4.05
CA VAL A 27 -15.69 -39.81 4.60
C VAL A 27 -14.43 -39.76 3.72
N PRO A 28 -13.92 -40.89 3.16
CA PRO A 28 -12.74 -40.84 2.29
C PRO A 28 -12.92 -40.01 1.01
N ARG A 29 -14.11 -40.03 0.39
CA ARG A 29 -14.40 -39.21 -0.80
C ARG A 29 -14.48 -37.74 -0.44
N ALA A 30 -15.11 -37.41 0.69
CA ALA A 30 -15.19 -36.04 1.19
C ALA A 30 -13.79 -35.46 1.48
N VAL A 31 -12.90 -36.25 2.10
CA VAL A 31 -11.50 -35.86 2.34
C VAL A 31 -10.74 -35.70 1.01
N GLY A 32 -10.90 -36.62 0.06
CA GLY A 32 -10.28 -36.50 -1.25
C GLY A 32 -10.71 -35.24 -2.00
N ALA A 33 -12.01 -34.91 -1.97
CA ALA A 33 -12.54 -33.70 -2.57
C ALA A 33 -12.01 -32.42 -1.89
N LEU A 34 -11.91 -32.41 -0.56
CA LEU A 34 -11.31 -31.32 0.22
C LEU A 34 -9.86 -31.06 -0.21
N VAL A 35 -9.03 -32.11 -0.21
CA VAL A 35 -7.61 -32.01 -0.60
C VAL A 35 -7.47 -31.49 -2.02
N LEU A 36 -8.29 -31.99 -2.97
CA LEU A 36 -8.28 -31.49 -4.34
C LEU A 36 -8.69 -30.01 -4.44
N ALA A 37 -9.70 -29.59 -3.68
CA ALA A 37 -10.14 -28.20 -3.63
C ALA A 37 -9.05 -27.27 -3.05
N ASP A 38 -8.38 -27.69 -1.98
CA ASP A 38 -7.28 -26.94 -1.37
C ASP A 38 -6.08 -26.81 -2.32
N LEU A 39 -5.70 -27.91 -2.99
CA LEU A 39 -4.64 -27.89 -4.01
C LEU A 39 -4.98 -26.96 -5.18
N LEU A 40 -6.24 -26.97 -5.62
CA LEU A 40 -6.72 -26.07 -6.66
C LEU A 40 -6.68 -24.61 -6.20
N LEU A 41 -7.11 -24.32 -4.96
CA LEU A 41 -7.04 -22.97 -4.40
C LEU A 41 -5.58 -22.48 -4.30
N LEU A 42 -4.65 -23.32 -3.87
CA LEU A 42 -3.22 -23.00 -3.83
C LEU A 42 -2.66 -22.73 -5.23
N LEU A 43 -3.03 -23.55 -6.22
CA LEU A 43 -2.64 -23.35 -7.62
C LEU A 43 -3.15 -22.01 -8.16
N LEU A 44 -4.43 -21.70 -7.93
CA LEU A 44 -5.01 -20.42 -8.36
C LEU A 44 -4.33 -19.23 -7.66
N THR A 45 -4.02 -19.36 -6.38
CA THR A 45 -3.30 -18.35 -5.59
C THR A 45 -1.91 -18.08 -6.16
N ALA A 46 -1.18 -19.13 -6.56
CA ALA A 46 0.13 -19.00 -7.19
C ALA A 46 0.04 -18.31 -8.56
N ILE A 47 -0.96 -18.68 -9.38
CA ILE A 47 -1.22 -18.04 -10.67
C ILE A 47 -1.55 -16.55 -10.49
N ASP A 48 -2.42 -16.21 -9.52
CA ASP A 48 -2.78 -14.83 -9.17
C ASP A 48 -1.55 -14.00 -8.81
N TYR A 49 -0.68 -14.56 -7.95
CA TYR A 49 0.54 -13.89 -7.52
C TYR A 49 1.52 -13.64 -8.68
N VAL A 50 1.71 -14.61 -9.58
CA VAL A 50 2.57 -14.43 -10.77
C VAL A 50 1.99 -13.40 -11.73
N ARG A 51 0.67 -13.37 -11.92
CA ARG A 51 -0.01 -12.34 -12.72
C ARG A 51 0.16 -10.95 -12.11
N GLY A 52 -0.01 -10.83 -10.78
CA GLY A 52 0.21 -9.58 -10.04
C GLY A 52 1.63 -9.03 -10.17
N LYS A 53 2.65 -9.89 -10.32
CA LYS A 53 4.04 -9.44 -10.56
C LYS A 53 4.21 -8.73 -11.90
N LYS A 54 3.49 -9.16 -12.94
CA LYS A 54 3.55 -8.59 -14.29
C LYS A 54 2.76 -7.29 -14.42
N GLN A 55 1.80 -7.06 -13.52
CA GLN A 55 0.91 -5.89 -13.53
C GLN A 55 1.22 -4.92 -12.39
N LYS A 56 2.50 -4.81 -12.00
CA LYS A 56 2.93 -3.85 -10.97
C LYS A 56 2.68 -2.43 -11.44
N ILE A 57 2.05 -1.63 -10.58
CA ILE A 57 1.98 -0.18 -10.78
C ILE A 57 3.37 0.45 -10.58
N THR A 58 3.60 1.54 -11.29
CA THR A 58 4.75 2.42 -11.05
C THR A 58 4.38 3.40 -9.94
N VAL A 59 5.28 3.57 -8.97
CA VAL A 59 5.09 4.47 -7.83
C VAL A 59 6.29 5.39 -7.74
N GLN A 60 6.05 6.69 -7.62
CA GLN A 60 7.11 7.67 -7.49
C GLN A 60 6.73 8.74 -6.47
N ARG A 61 7.59 8.94 -5.47
CA ARG A 61 7.50 10.10 -4.58
C ARG A 61 8.08 11.31 -5.30
N GLN A 62 7.37 12.44 -5.26
CA GLN A 62 7.93 13.69 -5.75
C GLN A 62 9.12 14.10 -4.87
N PRO A 63 10.19 14.71 -5.45
CA PRO A 63 11.36 15.12 -4.69
C PRO A 63 10.98 16.00 -3.48
N LEU A 64 11.55 15.68 -2.33
CA LEU A 64 11.27 16.42 -1.11
C LEU A 64 12.13 17.69 -1.08
N GLY A 65 11.48 18.85 -1.06
CA GLY A 65 12.14 20.13 -0.82
C GLY A 65 12.39 20.40 0.67
N PRO A 66 13.01 21.55 0.99
CA PRO A 66 13.19 21.98 2.37
C PRO A 66 11.82 22.13 3.07
N LEU A 67 11.66 21.51 4.24
CA LEU A 67 10.40 21.54 4.99
C LEU A 67 10.40 22.66 6.02
N SER A 68 9.23 23.16 6.36
CA SER A 68 9.04 24.17 7.41
C SER A 68 8.65 23.54 8.74
N ILE A 69 9.38 23.85 9.81
CA ILE A 69 9.05 23.44 11.17
C ILE A 69 7.67 23.97 11.60
N GLY A 70 6.89 23.15 12.30
CA GLY A 70 5.61 23.56 12.89
C GLY A 70 4.46 23.78 11.89
N ARG A 71 4.70 23.59 10.59
CA ARG A 71 3.67 23.67 9.54
C ARG A 71 3.37 22.32 8.91
N GLU A 72 2.19 22.22 8.30
CA GLU A 72 1.88 21.13 7.37
C GLU A 72 2.67 21.31 6.08
N ASN A 73 3.44 20.29 5.71
CA ASN A 73 4.20 20.24 4.47
C ASN A 73 3.63 19.10 3.61
N PRO A 74 3.18 19.39 2.38
CA PRO A 74 2.58 18.38 1.52
C PRO A 74 3.65 17.46 0.95
N VAL A 75 3.37 16.17 0.97
CA VAL A 75 4.14 15.14 0.27
C VAL A 75 3.23 14.48 -0.73
N THR A 76 3.68 14.40 -1.99
CA THR A 76 2.90 13.84 -3.09
C THR A 76 3.57 12.59 -3.65
N ILE A 77 2.76 11.55 -3.83
CA ILE A 77 3.15 10.27 -4.43
C ILE A 77 2.29 10.07 -5.69
N THR A 78 2.95 9.92 -6.82
CA THR A 78 2.31 9.59 -8.10
C THR A 78 2.27 8.08 -8.27
N LEU A 79 1.09 7.58 -8.63
CA LEU A 79 0.82 6.20 -8.99
C LEU A 79 0.44 6.15 -10.46
N GLU A 80 1.12 5.31 -11.24
CA GLU A 80 0.84 5.11 -12.66
C GLU A 80 0.58 3.63 -12.91
N ASN A 81 -0.47 3.34 -13.68
CA ASN A 81 -0.87 1.99 -14.00
C ASN A 81 -0.91 1.77 -15.51
N SER A 82 -0.02 0.93 -16.03
CA SER A 82 -0.02 0.53 -17.45
C SER A 82 -0.86 -0.72 -17.74
N GLY A 83 -1.42 -1.37 -16.71
CA GLY A 83 -2.15 -2.63 -16.82
C GLY A 83 -3.66 -2.49 -16.59
N LEU A 84 -4.25 -3.57 -16.07
CA LEU A 84 -5.65 -3.58 -15.61
C LEU A 84 -5.83 -2.74 -14.35
N THR A 85 -7.06 -2.39 -14.01
CA THR A 85 -7.39 -1.66 -12.78
C THR A 85 -6.68 -2.25 -11.57
N ALA A 86 -5.89 -1.42 -10.88
CA ALA A 86 -5.10 -1.81 -9.73
C ALA A 86 -5.66 -1.20 -8.45
N ILE A 87 -5.62 -1.95 -7.35
CA ILE A 87 -5.91 -1.44 -6.01
C ILE A 87 -4.62 -1.52 -5.21
N ALA A 88 -4.14 -0.38 -4.72
CA ALA A 88 -2.89 -0.28 -3.99
C ALA A 88 -3.05 0.44 -2.65
N LYS A 89 -2.31 -0.02 -1.67
CA LYS A 89 -2.09 0.63 -0.38
C LYS A 89 -0.67 1.13 -0.33
N ILE A 90 -0.51 2.40 0.01
CA ILE A 90 0.77 3.09 0.06
C ILE A 90 1.00 3.54 1.50
N LYS A 91 2.19 3.24 2.01
CA LYS A 91 2.70 3.77 3.28
C LYS A 91 4.10 4.32 3.04
N ASP A 92 4.29 5.60 3.30
CA ASP A 92 5.60 6.21 3.23
C ASP A 92 6.33 6.06 4.57
N ASP A 93 7.66 6.06 4.54
CA ASP A 93 8.52 5.85 5.71
C ASP A 93 9.18 7.18 6.10
N TYR A 94 8.36 8.12 6.52
CA TYR A 94 8.81 9.44 6.97
C TYR A 94 9.43 9.37 8.39
N PRO A 95 10.25 10.36 8.80
CA PRO A 95 10.89 10.34 10.11
C PRO A 95 9.89 10.23 11.26
N ALA A 96 10.13 9.32 12.22
CA ALA A 96 9.23 9.04 13.34
C ALA A 96 8.94 10.26 14.26
N LEU A 97 9.76 11.31 14.18
CA LEU A 97 9.59 12.56 14.91
C LEU A 97 8.52 13.48 14.27
N PHE A 98 8.06 13.16 13.06
CA PHE A 98 7.08 13.97 12.34
C PHE A 98 5.68 13.46 12.63
N LEU A 99 4.72 14.37 12.75
CA LEU A 99 3.31 14.01 12.70
C LEU A 99 2.88 13.93 11.25
N ALA A 100 2.12 12.91 10.86
CA ALA A 100 1.55 12.84 9.52
C ALA A 100 0.04 12.56 9.58
N THR A 101 -0.68 13.15 8.64
CA THR A 101 -2.09 12.85 8.43
C THR A 101 -2.21 11.64 7.51
N ASP A 102 -3.05 10.67 7.85
CA ASP A 102 -3.36 9.49 7.03
C ASP A 102 -2.14 8.69 6.55
N GLU A 103 -1.44 8.03 7.48
CA GLU A 103 -0.24 7.22 7.18
C GLU A 103 -0.42 6.16 6.09
N LEU A 104 -1.65 5.65 5.93
CA LEU A 104 -1.97 4.60 4.99
C LEU A 104 -3.02 5.09 4.00
N LYS A 105 -2.59 5.35 2.76
CA LYS A 105 -3.49 5.74 1.67
C LYS A 105 -3.85 4.51 0.83
N THR A 106 -5.13 4.35 0.52
CA THR A 106 -5.62 3.32 -0.42
C THR A 106 -6.10 4.02 -1.69
N ALA A 107 -5.68 3.52 -2.84
CA ALA A 107 -6.04 4.07 -4.14
C ALA A 107 -6.47 2.96 -5.10
N GLN A 108 -7.45 3.29 -5.94
CA GLN A 108 -7.80 2.51 -7.11
C GLN A 108 -7.33 3.28 -8.35
N ILE A 109 -6.48 2.65 -9.15
CA ILE A 109 -5.87 3.25 -10.34
C ILE A 109 -6.46 2.56 -11.56
N LEU A 110 -7.15 3.32 -12.40
CA LEU A 110 -7.74 2.83 -13.65
C LEU A 110 -6.66 2.39 -14.66
N PRO A 111 -7.02 1.60 -15.68
CA PRO A 111 -6.08 1.22 -16.74
C PRO A 111 -5.52 2.46 -17.44
N GLN A 112 -4.21 2.47 -17.69
CA GLN A 112 -3.49 3.62 -18.28
C GLN A 112 -3.67 4.93 -17.49
N GLY A 113 -4.09 4.82 -16.22
CA GLY A 113 -4.41 5.94 -15.37
C GLY A 113 -3.22 6.41 -14.54
N ILE A 114 -3.22 7.71 -14.25
CA ILE A 114 -2.33 8.35 -13.29
C ILE A 114 -3.18 8.84 -12.12
N THR A 115 -2.72 8.59 -10.90
CA THR A 115 -3.38 9.03 -9.66
C THR A 115 -2.35 9.64 -8.74
N GLN A 116 -2.64 10.82 -8.21
CA GLN A 116 -1.78 11.49 -7.24
C GLN A 116 -2.38 11.34 -5.84
N LEU A 117 -1.56 10.89 -4.90
CA LEU A 117 -1.88 10.84 -3.49
C LEU A 117 -1.05 11.88 -2.76
N SER A 118 -1.72 12.74 -2.01
CA SER A 118 -1.04 13.74 -1.17
C SER A 118 -1.39 13.51 0.29
N TYR A 119 -0.40 13.72 1.16
CA TYR A 119 -0.57 13.74 2.62
C TYR A 119 0.30 14.85 3.22
N GLN A 120 0.00 15.22 4.45
CA GLN A 120 0.69 16.30 5.15
C GLN A 120 1.62 15.73 6.22
N VAL A 121 2.83 16.29 6.32
CA VAL A 121 3.74 16.05 7.45
C VAL A 121 4.02 17.34 8.21
N GLN A 122 4.16 17.24 9.53
CA GLN A 122 4.49 18.35 10.42
C GLN A 122 5.73 18.01 11.25
N PRO A 123 6.91 18.53 10.87
CA PRO A 123 8.13 18.36 11.65
C PRO A 123 8.11 19.25 12.90
N ARG A 124 8.53 18.71 14.04
CA ARG A 124 8.56 19.41 15.34
C ARG A 124 9.90 20.03 15.70
N GLN A 125 10.97 19.63 15.03
CA GLN A 125 12.33 20.04 15.31
C GLN A 125 13.06 20.35 14.00
N ARG A 126 14.01 21.29 14.07
CA ARG A 126 14.90 21.65 12.97
C ARG A 126 16.01 20.60 12.86
N GLY A 127 16.42 20.27 11.65
CA GLY A 127 17.56 19.38 11.44
C GLY A 127 17.55 18.75 10.05
N GLU A 128 18.48 17.82 9.86
CA GLU A 128 18.48 16.90 8.73
C GLU A 128 17.86 15.57 9.18
N TYR A 129 16.97 15.05 8.35
CA TYR A 129 16.27 13.79 8.63
C TYR A 129 16.37 12.85 7.44
N VAL A 130 16.58 11.57 7.74
CA VAL A 130 16.53 10.51 6.73
C VAL A 130 15.09 10.13 6.51
N TRP A 131 14.64 10.28 5.27
CA TRP A 131 13.36 9.80 4.79
C TRP A 131 13.55 8.44 4.13
N GLY A 132 12.78 7.45 4.55
CA GLY A 132 12.89 6.07 4.07
C GLY A 132 12.24 5.84 2.71
N LYS A 133 12.01 4.56 2.42
CA LYS A 133 11.42 4.10 1.15
C LYS A 133 9.90 4.08 1.23
N VAL A 134 9.25 4.22 0.08
CA VAL A 134 7.80 4.05 -0.02
C VAL A 134 7.46 2.56 -0.02
N ASN A 135 6.64 2.12 0.93
CA ASN A 135 6.12 0.77 1.01
C ASN A 135 4.81 0.66 0.22
N VAL A 136 4.76 -0.28 -0.72
CA VAL A 136 3.62 -0.48 -1.61
C VAL A 136 3.05 -1.88 -1.41
N ARG A 137 1.73 -1.97 -1.26
CA ARG A 137 0.97 -3.22 -1.30
C ARG A 137 -0.09 -3.12 -2.39
N GLN A 138 0.02 -3.92 -3.44
CA GLN A 138 -0.99 -4.01 -4.49
C GLN A 138 -1.75 -5.33 -4.40
N LEU A 139 -3.06 -5.26 -4.59
CA LEU A 139 -3.92 -6.42 -4.68
C LEU A 139 -3.73 -7.10 -6.04
N CYS A 140 -3.55 -8.43 -6.05
CA CYS A 140 -3.47 -9.19 -7.28
C CYS A 140 -4.85 -9.27 -7.99
N PRO A 141 -4.91 -9.59 -9.29
CA PRO A 141 -6.15 -9.49 -10.08
C PRO A 141 -7.35 -10.28 -9.54
N TRP A 142 -7.13 -11.50 -9.03
CA TRP A 142 -8.18 -12.32 -8.40
C TRP A 142 -8.40 -11.97 -6.93
N GLN A 143 -7.62 -11.03 -6.41
CA GLN A 143 -7.71 -10.54 -5.05
C GLN A 143 -7.53 -11.64 -4.00
N LEU A 144 -6.77 -12.69 -4.33
CA LEU A 144 -6.42 -13.77 -3.40
C LEU A 144 -5.18 -13.42 -2.58
N THR A 145 -4.30 -12.60 -3.15
CA THR A 145 -3.04 -12.20 -2.51
C THR A 145 -2.75 -10.72 -2.67
N TRP A 146 -2.01 -10.20 -1.70
CA TRP A 146 -1.29 -8.94 -1.79
C TRP A 146 0.15 -9.20 -2.23
N GLN A 147 0.58 -8.37 -3.16
CA GLN A 147 1.97 -8.21 -3.53
C GLN A 147 2.55 -7.00 -2.83
N GLN A 148 3.70 -7.17 -2.18
CA GLN A 148 4.39 -6.11 -1.46
C GLN A 148 5.78 -5.87 -2.05
N TRP A 149 6.16 -4.61 -2.18
CA TRP A 149 7.51 -4.17 -2.53
C TRP A 149 7.76 -2.75 -2.00
N THR A 150 9.00 -2.30 -2.10
CA THR A 150 9.42 -0.94 -1.74
C THR A 150 9.91 -0.20 -2.97
N VAL A 151 9.67 1.11 -3.05
CA VAL A 151 10.12 1.97 -4.15
C VAL A 151 10.85 3.20 -3.61
N GLY A 152 11.78 3.71 -4.40
CA GLY A 152 12.62 4.85 -4.06
C GLY A 152 13.85 4.45 -3.26
N GLU A 153 14.76 5.41 -3.16
CA GLU A 153 15.87 5.38 -2.22
C GLU A 153 15.52 6.23 -1.00
N GLY A 154 16.25 6.04 0.09
CA GLY A 154 16.14 6.98 1.20
C GLY A 154 16.73 8.32 0.77
N GLU A 155 16.06 9.41 1.09
CA GLU A 155 16.55 10.77 0.80
C GLU A 155 16.70 11.56 2.10
N THR A 156 17.70 12.43 2.19
CA THR A 156 17.89 13.30 3.34
C THR A 156 17.18 14.62 3.09
N VAL A 157 16.34 15.04 4.03
CA VAL A 157 15.55 16.27 3.94
C VAL A 157 15.93 17.23 5.06
N THR A 158 16.10 18.50 4.71
CA THR A 158 16.35 19.57 5.68
C THR A 158 15.04 20.20 6.15
N VAL A 159 14.89 20.32 7.47
CA VAL A 159 13.81 21.10 8.10
C VAL A 159 14.39 22.46 8.48
N HIS A 160 13.80 23.52 7.95
CA HIS A 160 14.16 24.91 8.22
C HIS A 160 13.18 25.58 9.19
N PRO A 161 13.61 26.65 9.89
CA PRO A 161 12.68 27.52 10.59
C PRO A 161 11.65 28.10 9.62
N ASP A 162 10.43 28.35 10.10
CA ASP A 162 9.37 28.99 9.32
C ASP A 162 9.70 30.48 9.09
N LEU A 163 10.51 30.75 8.06
CA LEU A 163 10.86 32.10 7.65
C LEU A 163 9.69 32.81 6.95
N ILE A 164 8.69 32.06 6.49
CA ILE A 164 7.51 32.62 5.81
C ILE A 164 6.59 33.30 6.84
N GLY A 165 6.41 32.70 8.02
CA GLY A 165 5.69 33.32 9.14
C GLY A 165 6.36 34.59 9.67
N LEU A 166 7.69 34.65 9.69
CA LEU A 166 8.44 35.83 10.12
C LEU A 166 8.25 37.02 9.16
N LYS A 167 8.28 36.80 7.84
CA LYS A 167 8.09 37.88 6.86
C LYS A 167 6.70 38.54 6.93
N SER A 168 5.64 37.77 7.21
CA SER A 168 4.28 38.34 7.30
C SER A 168 4.08 39.20 8.56
N LEU A 169 4.79 38.91 9.65
CA LEU A 169 4.78 39.70 10.87
C LEU A 169 5.53 41.02 10.70
N THR A 170 6.67 41.02 10.00
CA THR A 170 7.47 42.24 9.77
C THR A 170 6.70 43.27 8.92
N ILE A 171 5.88 42.83 7.96
CA ILE A 171 5.09 43.72 7.10
C ILE A 171 3.93 44.39 7.87
N ARG A 172 3.42 43.77 8.94
CA ARG A 172 2.33 44.35 9.76
C ARG A 172 2.81 45.35 10.81
N LEU A 173 4.12 45.44 11.04
CA LEU A 173 4.73 46.31 12.04
C LEU A 173 5.40 47.56 11.42
N ALA A 174 5.25 47.76 10.10
CA ALA A 174 5.67 48.94 9.35
C ALA A 174 4.43 49.71 8.87
#